data_AF-A0A1J5I4L7-F1
#
_entry.id   AF-A0A1J5I4L7-F1
#
_cell.length_a   1.000
_cell.length_b   1.000
_cell.length_c   1.000
_cell.angle_alpha   90.00
_cell.angle_beta   90.00
_cell.angle_gamma   90.00
#
_symmetry.space_group_name_H-M   'P 1'
#
loop_
_entity.id
_entity.type
_entity.pdbx_description
1 polymer ?
#
loop_
_entity_poly.entity_id
_entity_poly.type
_entity_poly.pdbx_seq_one_letter_code
_entity_poly.pdbx_strand_id
1 'polypeptide(L)'
;MMADGIHPRCPILGGRDTAFCSVSHDRRYVIAVAGNEEIGVDVEMVSDRVLKARHCYMKEEEMTLTETSPLGLVQASTRVWSIKEGVAKATDRPLAESWKRVKVNDIGQNRSRLAVEGTRYVAFHDTVDDHIFTMVKRES
;
A
#
# COMPACT_ATOMS: atom_id res chain seq x y z
N MET A 1 0.32 16.21 17.11
CA MET A 1 1.46 15.49 17.72
C MET A 1 2.38 15.13 16.56
N MET A 2 3.64 15.56 16.57
CA MET A 2 4.59 15.14 15.53
C MET A 2 4.87 13.64 15.73
N ALA A 3 5.02 12.88 14.65
CA ALA A 3 5.50 11.51 14.74
C ALA A 3 6.89 11.52 15.39
N ASP A 4 7.17 10.55 16.26
CA ASP A 4 8.48 10.40 16.90
C ASP A 4 9.60 10.03 15.91
N GLY A 5 9.25 9.77 14.65
CA GLY A 5 10.17 9.37 13.58
C GLY A 5 10.72 7.96 13.77
N ILE A 6 10.09 7.17 14.66
CA ILE A 6 10.49 5.80 14.95
C ILE A 6 9.63 4.87 14.11
N HIS A 7 10.25 4.28 13.09
CA HIS A 7 9.62 3.24 12.31
C HIS A 7 9.18 2.07 13.23
N PRO A 8 7.92 1.61 13.18
CA PRO A 8 7.44 0.52 14.01
C PRO A 8 8.30 -0.76 13.86
N ARG A 9 8.71 -1.30 15.00
CA ARG A 9 9.52 -2.51 15.10
C ARG A 9 8.85 -3.52 16.03
N CYS A 10 8.74 -4.78 15.58
CA CYS A 10 8.21 -5.87 16.39
C CYS A 10 9.37 -6.64 17.05
N PRO A 11 9.36 -6.86 18.37
CA PRO A 11 10.37 -7.70 19.02
C PRO A 11 10.23 -9.16 18.56
N ILE A 12 11.36 -9.80 18.23
CA ILE A 12 11.38 -11.23 17.91
C ILE A 12 11.53 -12.02 19.20
N LEU A 13 10.59 -12.95 19.46
CA LEU A 13 10.61 -13.83 20.63
C LEU A 13 11.95 -14.57 20.74
N GLY A 14 12.62 -14.44 21.89
CA GLY A 14 13.87 -15.14 22.19
C GLY A 14 15.16 -14.43 21.78
N GLY A 15 15.11 -13.19 21.26
CA GLY A 15 16.30 -12.43 20.84
C GLY A 15 16.33 -10.98 21.32
N ARG A 16 17.43 -10.28 21.01
CA ARG A 16 17.54 -8.80 21.11
C ARG A 16 17.13 -8.10 19.80
N ASP A 17 16.79 -8.86 18.77
CA ASP A 17 16.51 -8.35 17.44
C ASP A 17 15.06 -7.91 17.28
N THR A 18 14.85 -7.02 16.32
CA THR A 18 13.52 -6.53 15.96
C THR A 18 13.28 -6.64 14.47
N ALA A 19 12.06 -6.99 14.08
CA ALA A 19 11.60 -7.01 12.70
C ALA A 19 10.91 -5.70 12.35
N PHE A 20 10.97 -5.28 11.09
CA PHE A 20 10.02 -4.29 10.57
C PHE A 20 8.62 -4.86 10.67
N CYS A 21 7.64 -4.03 11.02
CA CYS A 21 6.26 -4.46 11.07
C CYS A 21 5.30 -3.40 10.56
N SER A 22 4.15 -3.87 10.09
CA SER A 22 3.06 -3.00 9.65
C SER A 22 1.73 -3.65 9.98
N VAL A 23 0.74 -2.81 10.26
CA VAL A 23 -0.63 -3.22 10.57
C VAL A 23 -1.61 -2.35 9.77
N SER A 24 -2.70 -2.95 9.34
CA SER A 24 -3.86 -2.24 8.81
C SER A 24 -5.13 -2.88 9.33
N HIS A 25 -6.17 -2.09 9.45
CA HIS A 25 -7.49 -2.58 9.81
C HIS A 25 -8.57 -1.74 9.18
N ASP A 26 -9.76 -2.33 9.04
CA ASP A 26 -11.00 -1.63 8.75
C ASP A 26 -12.07 -2.05 9.79
N ARG A 27 -13.35 -2.01 9.41
CA ARG A 27 -14.45 -2.40 10.29
C ARG A 27 -14.53 -3.91 10.55
N ARG A 28 -13.96 -4.75 9.66
CA ARG A 28 -14.14 -6.20 9.62
C ARG A 28 -12.83 -6.96 9.72
N TYR A 29 -11.76 -6.47 9.10
CA TYR A 29 -10.50 -7.18 8.98
C TYR A 29 -9.35 -6.42 9.65
N VAL A 30 -8.37 -7.19 10.13
CA VAL A 30 -7.07 -6.71 10.60
C VAL A 30 -6.02 -7.56 9.93
N ILE A 31 -4.99 -6.93 9.37
CA ILE A 31 -3.80 -7.57 8.82
C ILE A 31 -2.57 -7.02 9.52
N ALA A 32 -1.66 -7.90 9.92
CA ALA A 32 -0.35 -7.54 10.46
C ALA A 32 0.73 -8.37 9.77
N VAL A 33 1.89 -7.76 9.55
CA VAL A 33 3.05 -8.41 8.95
C VAL A 33 4.32 -8.03 9.69
N ALA A 34 5.30 -8.93 9.71
CA ALA A 34 6.65 -8.67 10.15
C ALA A 34 7.66 -9.17 9.11
N GLY A 35 8.77 -8.46 8.94
CA GLY A 35 9.80 -8.78 7.95
C GLY A 35 11.19 -8.26 8.33
N ASN A 36 12.21 -8.79 7.65
CA ASN A 36 13.60 -8.37 7.83
C ASN A 36 13.92 -7.04 7.12
N GLU A 37 13.06 -6.62 6.20
CA GLU A 37 13.15 -5.37 5.44
C GLU A 37 11.86 -4.56 5.58
N GLU A 38 11.92 -3.29 5.16
CA GLU A 38 10.76 -2.39 5.09
C GLU A 38 9.56 -3.05 4.38
N ILE A 39 8.43 -3.09 5.09
CA ILE A 39 7.23 -3.77 4.65
C ILE A 39 6.01 -3.01 5.14
N GLY A 40 4.98 -2.90 4.28
CA GLY A 40 3.75 -2.20 4.60
C GLY A 40 2.53 -2.98 4.16
N VAL A 41 1.47 -2.95 4.96
CA VAL A 41 0.19 -3.60 4.62
C VAL A 41 -0.97 -2.63 4.65
N ASP A 42 -1.97 -2.95 3.83
CA ASP A 42 -3.22 -2.24 3.77
C ASP A 42 -4.38 -3.22 3.57
N VAL A 43 -5.55 -2.86 4.12
CA VAL A 43 -6.80 -3.58 3.89
C VAL A 43 -7.87 -2.55 3.63
N GLU A 44 -8.53 -2.65 2.47
CA GLU A 44 -9.49 -1.64 2.02
C GLU A 44 -10.70 -2.31 1.36
N MET A 45 -11.89 -1.79 1.66
CA MET A 45 -13.12 -2.23 1.02
C MET A 45 -13.22 -1.66 -0.40
N VAL A 46 -13.55 -2.49 -1.37
CA VAL A 46 -13.84 -2.04 -2.74
C VAL A 46 -15.11 -1.20 -2.73
N SER A 47 -14.95 0.10 -2.98
CA SER A 47 -16.05 1.06 -2.95
C SER A 47 -15.77 2.28 -3.81
N ASP A 48 -16.81 2.84 -4.42
CA ASP A 48 -16.76 4.06 -5.23
C ASP A 48 -16.27 5.29 -4.44
N ARG A 49 -16.21 5.21 -3.10
CA ARG A 49 -15.61 6.26 -2.25
C ARG A 49 -14.20 6.62 -2.69
N VAL A 50 -13.42 5.62 -3.11
CA VAL A 50 -12.04 5.81 -3.57
C VAL A 50 -11.98 6.69 -4.83
N LEU A 51 -13.07 6.77 -5.61
CA LEU A 51 -13.11 7.54 -6.85
C LEU A 51 -13.19 9.04 -6.61
N LYS A 52 -13.80 9.48 -5.49
CA LYS A 52 -14.10 10.89 -5.21
C LYS A 52 -12.84 11.77 -5.13
N ALA A 53 -11.72 11.19 -4.71
CA ALA A 53 -10.47 11.91 -4.48
C ALA A 53 -9.34 11.45 -5.42
N ARG A 54 -9.64 10.79 -6.55
CA ARG A 54 -8.61 10.28 -7.49
C ARG A 54 -7.59 11.35 -7.86
N HIS A 55 -8.05 12.57 -8.13
CA HIS A 55 -7.19 13.73 -8.45
C HIS A 55 -6.27 14.17 -7.31
N CYS A 56 -6.53 13.78 -6.06
CA CYS A 56 -5.67 14.10 -4.94
C CYS A 56 -4.51 13.10 -4.78
N TYR A 57 -4.77 11.81 -5.02
CA TYR A 57 -3.79 10.75 -4.75
C TYR A 57 -3.19 10.10 -5.99
N MET A 58 -3.79 10.27 -7.17
CA MET A 58 -3.29 9.72 -8.43
C MET A 58 -2.64 10.78 -9.31
N LYS A 59 -1.60 10.37 -10.03
CA LYS A 59 -1.07 11.08 -11.21
C LYS A 59 -1.93 10.76 -12.44
N GLU A 60 -1.85 11.58 -13.49
CA GLU A 60 -2.63 11.37 -14.72
C GLU A 60 -2.37 10.00 -15.35
N GLU A 61 -1.13 9.52 -15.32
CA GLU A 61 -0.80 8.19 -15.83
C GLU A 61 -1.44 7.08 -14.99
N GLU A 62 -1.53 7.27 -13.67
CA GLU A 62 -2.19 6.32 -12.76
C GLU A 62 -3.72 6.33 -12.99
N MET A 63 -4.32 7.49 -13.26
CA MET A 63 -5.73 7.56 -13.63
C MET A 63 -6.00 6.79 -14.93
N THR A 64 -5.17 7.01 -15.94
CA THR A 64 -5.27 6.31 -17.23
C THR A 64 -5.11 4.80 -17.06
N LEU A 65 -4.16 4.36 -16.22
CA LEU A 65 -3.98 2.94 -15.88
C LEU A 65 -5.23 2.35 -15.23
N THR A 66 -5.87 3.07 -14.31
CA THR A 66 -7.09 2.58 -13.65
C THR A 66 -8.31 2.52 -14.58
N GLU A 67 -8.40 3.43 -15.54
CA GLU A 67 -9.52 3.49 -16.51
C GLU A 67 -9.44 2.40 -17.57
N THR A 68 -8.23 1.96 -17.91
CA THR A 68 -7.97 0.91 -18.91
C THR A 68 -7.77 -0.48 -18.30
N SER A 69 -7.82 -0.60 -16.98
CA SER A 69 -7.56 -1.85 -16.27
C SER A 69 -8.67 -2.89 -16.50
N PRO A 70 -8.33 -4.17 -16.78
CA PRO A 70 -9.32 -5.25 -16.90
C PRO A 70 -10.01 -5.57 -15.56
N LEU A 71 -9.50 -5.06 -14.44
CA LEU A 71 -10.10 -5.24 -13.11
C LEU A 71 -11.35 -4.36 -12.90
N GLY A 72 -11.57 -3.39 -13.79
CA GLY A 72 -12.57 -2.35 -13.61
C GLY A 72 -12.04 -1.20 -12.76
N LEU A 73 -12.62 -0.02 -13.00
CA LEU A 73 -12.14 1.26 -12.46
C LEU A 73 -12.05 1.26 -10.93
N VAL A 74 -13.06 0.77 -10.23
CA VAL A 74 -13.13 0.80 -8.77
C VAL A 74 -12.04 -0.08 -8.16
N GLN A 75 -11.93 -1.33 -8.61
CA GLN A 75 -10.93 -2.27 -8.08
C GLN A 75 -9.49 -1.82 -8.38
N ALA A 76 -9.25 -1.26 -9.57
CA ALA A 76 -7.94 -0.72 -9.92
C ALA A 76 -7.61 0.52 -9.07
N SER A 77 -8.60 1.40 -8.85
CA SER A 77 -8.42 2.60 -8.02
C SER A 77 -8.16 2.26 -6.55
N THR A 78 -8.89 1.28 -6.00
CA THR A 78 -8.64 0.76 -4.64
C THR A 78 -7.23 0.19 -4.52
N ARG A 79 -6.72 -0.54 -5.52
CA ARG A 79 -5.32 -1.00 -5.50
C ARG A 79 -4.32 0.15 -5.48
N VAL A 80 -4.50 1.20 -6.28
CA VAL A 80 -3.61 2.37 -6.26
C VAL A 80 -3.62 3.07 -4.89
N TRP A 81 -4.81 3.20 -4.29
CA TRP A 81 -4.97 3.71 -2.93
C TRP A 81 -4.20 2.86 -1.91
N SER A 82 -4.50 1.56 -1.86
CA SER A 82 -3.88 0.63 -0.91
C SER A 82 -2.37 0.49 -1.12
N ILE A 83 -1.86 0.62 -2.34
CA ILE A 83 -0.42 0.69 -2.62
C ILE A 83 0.20 1.92 -1.96
N LYS A 84 -0.45 3.09 -2.08
CA LYS A 84 0.07 4.34 -1.50
C LYS A 84 0.01 4.32 0.03
N GLU A 85 -1.03 3.75 0.62
CA GLU A 85 -1.09 3.49 2.07
C GLU A 85 -0.01 2.50 2.52
N GLY A 86 0.14 1.39 1.78
CA GLY A 86 1.18 0.39 2.02
C GLY A 86 2.58 0.99 1.99
N VAL A 87 2.91 1.85 1.00
CA VAL A 87 4.20 2.55 0.97
C VAL A 87 4.36 3.53 2.13
N ALA A 88 3.32 4.28 2.47
CA ALA A 88 3.36 5.23 3.59
C ALA A 88 3.76 4.51 4.88
N LYS A 89 3.13 3.36 5.15
CA LYS A 89 3.43 2.48 6.29
C LYS A 89 4.81 1.83 6.18
N ALA A 90 5.20 1.36 5.00
CA ALA A 90 6.50 0.71 4.76
C ALA A 90 7.70 1.65 4.87
N THR A 91 7.49 2.96 4.79
CA THR A 91 8.58 3.97 4.75
C THR A 91 8.49 4.99 5.89
N ASP A 92 7.54 4.81 6.81
CA ASP A 92 7.23 5.74 7.90
C ASP A 92 7.03 7.19 7.42
N ARG A 93 6.23 7.35 6.34
CA ARG A 93 5.95 8.66 5.73
C ARG A 93 4.47 9.02 5.86
N PRO A 94 4.15 10.33 5.99
CA PRO A 94 2.77 10.78 5.90
C PRO A 94 2.12 10.36 4.57
N LEU A 95 0.85 9.98 4.61
CA LEU A 95 0.11 9.51 3.44
C LEU A 95 0.13 10.52 2.27
N ALA A 96 -0.01 11.82 2.57
CA ALA A 96 0.05 12.89 1.57
C ALA A 96 1.42 12.99 0.88
N GLU A 97 2.51 12.59 1.54
CA GLU A 97 3.83 12.49 0.90
C GLU A 97 3.92 11.26 0.00
N SER A 98 3.39 10.12 0.47
CA SER A 98 3.32 8.89 -0.33
C SER A 98 2.61 9.14 -1.66
N TRP A 99 1.50 9.87 -1.66
CA TRP A 99 0.77 10.22 -2.90
C TRP A 99 1.64 10.88 -3.97
N LYS A 100 2.54 11.78 -3.56
CA LYS A 100 3.42 12.53 -4.46
C LYS A 100 4.59 11.67 -4.96
N ARG A 101 5.16 10.86 -4.08
CA ARG A 101 6.44 10.15 -4.29
C ARG A 101 6.28 8.77 -4.92
N VAL A 102 5.13 8.14 -4.73
CA VAL A 102 4.79 6.86 -5.37
C VAL A 102 4.37 7.11 -6.82
N LYS A 103 4.83 6.23 -7.71
CA LYS A 103 4.31 6.08 -9.07
C LYS A 103 3.96 4.61 -9.29
N VAL A 104 2.69 4.30 -9.45
CA VAL A 104 2.21 2.97 -9.86
C VAL A 104 2.40 2.85 -11.38
N ASN A 105 3.12 1.82 -11.80
CA ASN A 105 3.49 1.61 -13.20
C ASN A 105 2.66 0.50 -13.86
N ASP A 106 2.15 -0.45 -13.07
CA ASP A 106 1.37 -1.61 -13.54
C ASP A 106 0.43 -2.06 -12.43
N ILE A 107 -0.81 -2.42 -12.80
CA ILE A 107 -1.87 -2.84 -11.87
C ILE A 107 -2.38 -4.21 -12.30
N GLY A 108 -2.10 -5.24 -11.49
CA GLY A 108 -2.55 -6.60 -11.74
C GLY A 108 -3.47 -7.15 -10.65
N GLN A 109 -4.08 -8.31 -10.94
CA GLN A 109 -4.99 -8.99 -10.01
C GLN A 109 -4.32 -9.27 -8.66
N ASN A 110 -3.16 -9.92 -8.69
CA ASN A 110 -2.41 -10.36 -7.50
C ASN A 110 -1.08 -9.64 -7.30
N ARG A 111 -0.63 -8.86 -8.29
CA ARG A 111 0.66 -8.18 -8.24
C ARG A 111 0.60 -6.86 -9.01
N SER A 112 1.13 -5.81 -8.42
CA SER A 112 1.33 -4.50 -9.06
C SER A 112 2.79 -4.07 -8.94
N ARG A 113 3.26 -3.24 -9.87
CA ARG A 113 4.63 -2.70 -9.86
C ARG A 113 4.59 -1.19 -9.69
N LEU A 114 5.50 -0.69 -8.87
CA LEU A 114 5.56 0.73 -8.54
C LEU A 114 7.01 1.18 -8.33
N ALA A 115 7.20 2.50 -8.34
CA ALA A 115 8.45 3.13 -7.96
C ALA A 115 8.20 4.17 -6.88
N VAL A 116 9.11 4.25 -5.92
CA VAL A 116 9.16 5.28 -4.88
C VAL A 116 10.49 6.00 -5.05
N GLU A 117 10.45 7.23 -5.57
CA GLU A 117 11.65 8.06 -5.79
C GLU A 117 12.75 7.34 -6.59
N GLY A 118 12.35 6.56 -7.61
CA GLY A 118 13.26 5.78 -8.45
C GLY A 118 13.61 4.38 -7.93
N THR A 119 13.31 4.07 -6.67
CA THR A 119 13.46 2.72 -6.10
C THR A 119 12.27 1.86 -6.47
N ARG A 120 12.51 0.62 -6.94
CA ARG A 120 11.45 -0.31 -7.33
C ARG A 120 10.83 -1.00 -6.12
N TYR A 121 9.51 -1.09 -6.15
CA TYR A 121 8.71 -1.80 -5.16
C TYR A 121 7.70 -2.70 -5.88
N VAL A 122 7.28 -3.73 -5.17
CA VAL A 122 6.22 -4.65 -5.58
C VAL A 122 5.10 -4.59 -4.56
N ALA A 123 3.86 -4.57 -5.06
CA ALA A 123 2.69 -4.79 -4.24
C ALA A 123 2.08 -6.16 -4.58
N PHE A 124 1.76 -6.94 -3.56
CA PHE A 124 1.00 -8.18 -3.65
C PHE A 124 -0.42 -7.93 -3.20
N HIS A 125 -1.38 -8.51 -3.89
CA HIS A 125 -2.80 -8.35 -3.61
C HIS A 125 -3.49 -9.69 -3.43
N ASP A 126 -4.40 -9.75 -2.48
CA ASP A 126 -5.38 -10.81 -2.37
C ASP A 126 -6.75 -10.24 -2.00
N THR A 127 -7.81 -11.00 -2.22
CA THR A 127 -9.19 -10.56 -2.01
C THR A 127 -9.97 -11.55 -1.16
N VAL A 128 -10.65 -11.05 -0.14
CA VAL A 128 -11.63 -11.80 0.65
C VAL A 128 -12.91 -10.99 0.73
N ASP A 129 -14.00 -11.56 0.24
CA ASP A 129 -15.26 -10.85 0.00
C ASP A 129 -14.99 -9.56 -0.82
N ASP A 130 -15.51 -8.43 -0.35
CA ASP A 130 -15.35 -7.13 -1.00
C ASP A 130 -14.12 -6.35 -0.52
N HIS A 131 -13.09 -7.01 0.04
CA HIS A 131 -11.89 -6.34 0.56
C HIS A 131 -10.64 -6.77 -0.21
N ILE A 132 -9.77 -5.79 -0.45
CA ILE A 132 -8.44 -6.01 -1.02
C ILE A 132 -7.42 -5.89 0.11
N PHE A 133 -6.63 -6.95 0.27
CA PHE A 133 -5.44 -6.94 1.12
C PHE A 133 -4.24 -6.63 0.23
N THR A 134 -3.44 -5.65 0.63
CA THR A 134 -2.25 -5.24 -0.10
C THR A 134 -1.03 -5.32 0.79
N MET A 135 0.04 -5.95 0.31
CA MET A 135 1.35 -5.95 0.97
C MET A 135 2.38 -5.36 0.02
N VAL A 136 3.11 -4.34 0.47
CA VAL A 136 4.13 -3.64 -0.30
C VAL A 136 5.50 -3.91 0.31
N LYS A 137 6.49 -4.20 -0.54
CA LYS A 137 7.90 -4.27 -0.15
C LYS A 137 8.81 -3.85 -1.30
N ARG A 138 10.07 -3.54 -0.97
CA ARG A 138 11.10 -3.24 -1.96
C ARG A 138 11.34 -4.45 -2.87
N GLU A 139 11.60 -4.20 -4.15
CA GLU A 139 12.04 -5.24 -5.08
C GLU A 139 13.55 -5.43 -4.92
N SER A 140 13.97 -6.65 -4.56
CA SER A 140 15.36 -7.06 -4.38
C SER A 140 16.08 -7.27 -5.71
#